data_AF-A0A9D6V1D7-F1
#
_entry.id   AF-A0A9D6V1D7-F1
#
_cell.length_a   1.000
_cell.length_b   1.000
_cell.length_c   1.000
_cell.angle_alpha   90.00
_cell.angle_beta   90.00
_cell.angle_gamma   90.00
#
_symmetry.space_group_name_H-M   'P 1'
#
loop_
_entity.id
_entity.type
_entity.pdbx_description
1 polymer ?
#
loop_
_entity_poly.entity_id
_entity_poly.type
_entity_poly.pdbx_seq_one_letter_code
_entity_poly.pdbx_strand_id
1 'polypeptide(L)'
;MMTLEQAIHEENRRIRFLRIISDLLVQLLMSGRVSMSEADSIIGGVRDFAMGLFPGKEPVFDLIYMPRFRRALMESGAYEDVPTLKVLEGGRSILGDVESRN
;
A
#
# COMPACT_ATOMS: atom_id res chain seq x y z
N MET A 1 35.76 -6.36 4.41
CA MET A 1 34.65 -7.11 5.04
C MET A 1 33.80 -6.09 5.79
N MET A 2 32.49 -6.01 5.53
CA MET A 2 31.62 -5.05 6.21
C MET A 2 31.44 -5.48 7.67
N THR A 3 31.46 -4.54 8.62
CA THR A 3 31.18 -4.85 10.02
C THR A 3 29.67 -5.03 10.24
N LEU A 4 29.29 -5.71 11.32
CA LEU A 4 27.88 -5.86 11.69
C LEU A 4 27.18 -4.49 11.87
N GLU A 5 27.88 -3.55 12.50
CA GLU A 5 27.38 -2.18 12.70
C GLU A 5 27.15 -1.45 11.37
N GLN A 6 28.07 -1.60 10.41
CA GLN A 6 27.92 -1.05 9.06
C GLN A 6 26.74 -1.68 8.30
N ALA A 7 26.55 -2.99 8.44
CA ALA A 7 25.42 -3.70 7.82
C ALA A 7 24.07 -3.22 8.39
N ILE A 8 23.98 -3.09 9.72
CA ILE A 8 22.79 -2.56 10.41
C ILE A 8 22.52 -1.11 9.99
N HIS A 9 23.56 -0.28 9.89
CA HIS A 9 23.40 1.11 9.48
C HIS A 9 22.86 1.22 8.05
N GLU A 10 23.39 0.41 7.13
CA GLU A 10 22.95 0.36 5.74
C GLU A 10 21.52 -0.18 5.60
N GLU A 11 21.15 -1.21 6.35
CA GLU A 11 19.77 -1.71 6.38
C GLU A 11 18.80 -0.63 6.88
N ASN A 12 19.13 0.06 7.99
CA ASN A 12 18.33 1.18 8.50
C ASN A 12 18.21 2.33 7.49
N ARG A 13 19.26 2.59 6.72
CA ARG A 13 19.23 3.59 5.65
C ARG A 13 18.25 3.20 4.55
N ARG A 14 18.23 1.93 4.13
CA ARG A 14 17.26 1.40 3.15
C ARG A 14 15.83 1.48 3.67
N ILE A 15 15.60 1.15 4.94
CA ILE A 15 14.26 1.22 5.57
C ILE A 15 13.76 2.67 5.59
N ARG A 16 14.60 3.61 6.02
CA ARG A 16 14.24 5.04 6.00
C ARG A 16 13.94 5.53 4.59
N PHE A 17 14.73 5.12 3.60
CA PHE A 17 14.52 5.50 2.22
C PHE A 17 13.19 4.97 1.66
N LEU A 18 12.89 3.68 1.88
CA LEU A 18 11.63 3.09 1.44
C LEU A 18 10.42 3.77 2.11
N ARG A 19 10.55 4.13 3.40
CA ARG A 19 9.50 4.88 4.10
C ARG A 19 9.25 6.25 3.46
N ILE A 20 10.31 7.01 3.14
CA ILE A 20 10.19 8.31 2.47
C ILE A 20 9.48 8.16 1.13
N ILE A 21 9.89 7.20 0.29
CA ILE A 21 9.24 6.94 -1.01
C ILE A 21 7.77 6.61 -0.82
N SER A 22 7.45 5.76 0.15
CA SER A 22 6.07 5.35 0.41
C SER A 22 5.21 6.50 0.90
N ASP A 23 5.74 7.36 1.76
CA ASP A 23 5.03 8.54 2.26
C ASP A 23 4.83 9.58 1.13
N LEU A 24 5.76 9.67 0.18
CA LEU A 24 5.64 10.52 -1.01
C LEU A 24 4.59 9.97 -1.98
N LEU A 25 4.56 8.65 -2.18
CA LEU A 25 3.55 7.98 -2.98
C LEU A 25 2.14 8.22 -2.41
N VAL A 26 1.95 8.11 -1.10
CA VAL A 26 0.67 8.46 -0.46
C VAL A 26 0.24 9.89 -0.79
N GLN A 27 1.16 10.86 -0.68
CA GLN A 27 0.85 12.26 -1.03
C GLN A 27 0.49 12.42 -2.51
N LEU A 28 1.19 11.73 -3.41
CA LEU A 28 0.89 11.74 -4.84
C LEU A 28 -0.50 11.17 -5.13
N LEU A 29 -0.84 10.02 -4.55
CA LEU A 29 -2.15 9.39 -4.70
C LEU A 29 -3.26 10.32 -4.18
N MET A 30 -3.07 10.90 -2.98
CA MET A 30 -4.01 11.85 -2.38
C MET A 30 -4.20 13.15 -3.18
N SER A 31 -3.26 13.49 -4.06
CA SER A 31 -3.36 14.72 -4.86
C SER A 31 -4.49 14.67 -5.91
N GLY A 32 -4.98 13.48 -6.25
CA GLY A 32 -6.00 13.28 -7.30
C GLY A 32 -5.51 13.63 -8.71
N ARG A 33 -4.20 13.81 -8.91
CA ARG A 33 -3.61 14.22 -10.20
C ARG A 33 -3.16 13.06 -11.07
N VAL A 34 -3.33 11.82 -10.60
CA VAL A 34 -2.92 10.60 -11.30
C VAL A 34 -4.16 9.75 -11.58
N SER A 35 -4.22 9.17 -12.77
CA SER A 35 -5.24 8.17 -13.12
C SER A 35 -5.00 6.87 -12.35
N MET A 36 -6.03 6.02 -12.26
CA MET A 36 -5.92 4.72 -11.60
C MET A 36 -4.82 3.84 -12.22
N SER A 37 -4.70 3.84 -13.56
CA SER A 37 -3.66 3.08 -14.25
C SER A 37 -2.25 3.59 -13.93
N GLU A 38 -2.07 4.89 -13.80
CA GLU A 38 -0.78 5.48 -13.41
C GLU A 38 -0.46 5.14 -11.95
N ALA A 39 -1.45 5.23 -11.07
CA ALA A 39 -1.30 4.85 -9.67
C ALA A 39 -0.86 3.39 -9.52
N ASP A 40 -1.52 2.45 -10.21
CA ASP A 40 -1.14 1.03 -10.20
C ASP A 40 0.28 0.81 -10.72
N SER A 41 0.66 1.50 -11.80
CA SER A 41 2.03 1.41 -12.34
C SER A 41 3.07 1.93 -11.35
N ILE A 42 2.80 3.03 -10.64
CA ILE A 42 3.72 3.62 -9.67
C ILE A 42 3.81 2.72 -8.42
N ILE A 43 2.69 2.20 -7.94
CA ILE A 43 2.65 1.25 -6.82
C ILE A 43 3.46 0.00 -7.15
N GLY A 44 3.30 -0.55 -8.36
CA GLY A 44 4.08 -1.68 -8.87
C GLY A 44 5.58 -1.37 -8.90
N GLY A 45 5.98 -0.21 -9.42
CA GLY A 45 7.38 0.22 -9.43
C GLY A 45 8.00 0.36 -8.04
N VAL A 46 7.25 0.89 -7.06
CA VAL A 46 7.72 0.97 -5.66
C VAL A 46 7.84 -0.42 -5.05
N ARG A 47 6.94 -1.35 -5.40
CA ARG A 47 7.03 -2.75 -4.97
C ARG A 47 8.30 -3.42 -5.50
N ASP A 48 8.57 -3.31 -6.79
CA ASP A 48 9.75 -3.89 -7.42
C ASP A 48 11.04 -3.29 -6.84
N PHE A 49 11.03 -1.97 -6.62
CA PHE A 49 12.12 -1.29 -5.93
C PHE A 49 12.35 -1.82 -4.51
N ALA A 50 11.28 -2.02 -3.74
CA ALA A 50 11.37 -2.59 -2.40
C ALA A 50 11.94 -4.03 -2.42
N MET A 51 11.61 -4.84 -3.42
CA MET A 51 12.13 -6.19 -3.56
C MET A 51 13.61 -6.21 -3.94
N GLY A 52 14.08 -5.21 -4.69
CA GLY A 52 15.53 -5.00 -4.91
C GLY A 52 16.29 -4.64 -3.63
N LEU A 53 15.67 -3.89 -2.72
CA LEU A 53 16.28 -3.55 -1.42
C LEU A 53 16.20 -4.67 -0.38
N PHE A 54 15.09 -5.41 -0.39
CA PHE A 54 14.74 -6.43 0.61
C PHE A 54 14.19 -7.70 -0.06
N PRO A 55 15.06 -8.51 -0.68
CA PRO A 55 14.62 -9.74 -1.35
C PRO A 55 13.87 -10.68 -0.40
N GLY A 56 12.75 -11.25 -0.86
CA GLY A 56 11.96 -12.20 -0.08
C GLY A 56 11.06 -11.58 1.01
N LYS A 57 10.90 -10.24 1.00
CA LYS A 57 10.05 -9.51 1.96
C LYS A 57 8.74 -9.01 1.34
N GLU A 58 8.31 -9.61 0.23
CA GLU A 58 7.05 -9.31 -0.47
C GLU A 58 5.85 -9.28 0.50
N PRO A 59 5.64 -10.31 1.36
CA PRO A 59 4.46 -10.32 2.22
C PRO A 59 4.48 -9.21 3.27
N VAL A 60 5.67 -8.78 3.69
CA VAL A 60 5.84 -7.69 4.66
C VAL A 60 5.55 -6.34 4.00
N PHE A 61 6.02 -6.15 2.77
CA PHE A 61 5.70 -4.96 2.00
C PHE A 61 4.19 -4.86 1.77
N ASP A 62 3.57 -5.95 1.33
CA ASP A 62 2.14 -6.01 1.05
C ASP A 62 1.31 -5.77 2.34
N LEU A 63 1.76 -6.28 3.49
CA LEU A 63 1.10 -6.05 4.78
C LEU A 63 1.18 -4.59 5.25
N ILE A 64 2.33 -3.93 5.07
CA ILE A 64 2.58 -2.60 5.64
C ILE A 64 2.12 -1.47 4.72
N TYR A 65 2.39 -1.59 3.42
CA TYR A 65 2.27 -0.47 2.48
C TYR A 65 1.01 -0.52 1.63
N MET A 66 0.55 -1.70 1.18
CA MET A 66 -0.68 -1.78 0.36
C MET A 66 -1.91 -1.20 1.06
N PRO A 67 -2.17 -1.43 2.36
CA PRO A 67 -3.31 -0.80 3.04
C PRO A 67 -3.26 0.72 3.00
N ARG A 68 -2.06 1.31 3.10
CA ARG A 68 -1.85 2.76 3.09
C ARG A 68 -2.14 3.34 1.70
N PHE A 69 -1.66 2.70 0.64
CA PHE A 69 -1.90 3.15 -0.74
C PHE A 69 -3.37 2.99 -1.14
N ARG A 70 -4.00 1.88 -0.76
CA ARG A 70 -5.44 1.67 -0.98
C ARG A 70 -6.28 2.75 -0.30
N ARG A 71 -5.96 3.07 0.95
CA ARG A 71 -6.63 4.15 1.67
C ARG A 71 -6.43 5.49 0.99
N ALA A 72 -5.21 5.81 0.55
CA ALA A 72 -4.92 7.04 -0.17
C ALA A 72 -5.71 7.16 -1.48
N LEU A 73 -5.80 6.06 -2.25
CA LEU A 73 -6.60 6.00 -3.47
C LEU A 73 -8.10 6.23 -3.19
N MET A 74 -8.64 5.56 -2.16
CA MET A 74 -10.04 5.74 -1.75
C MET A 74 -10.34 7.19 -1.33
N GLU A 75 -9.46 7.80 -0.55
CA GLU A 75 -9.64 9.16 -0.05
C GLU A 75 -9.41 10.23 -1.13
N SER A 76 -8.61 9.94 -2.16
CA SER A 76 -8.32 10.89 -3.26
C SER A 76 -9.50 11.15 -4.21
N GLY A 77 -10.52 10.29 -4.21
CA GLY A 77 -11.61 10.35 -5.20
C GLY A 77 -11.24 9.83 -6.59
N ALA A 78 -9.96 9.44 -6.85
CA ALA A 78 -9.56 8.80 -8.11
C ALA A 78 -10.28 7.46 -8.37
N TYR A 79 -10.99 6.94 -7.37
CA TYR A 79 -11.93 5.82 -7.45
C TYR A 79 -13.33 6.31 -7.90
N GLU A 80 -13.43 7.05 -9.01
CA GLU A 80 -14.70 7.63 -9.48
C GLU A 80 -15.55 6.68 -10.35
N ASP A 81 -15.24 5.39 -10.41
CA ASP A 81 -15.98 4.40 -11.24
C ASP A 81 -16.49 3.14 -10.47
N VAL A 82 -17.21 3.42 -9.36
CA VAL A 82 -18.38 2.69 -8.77
C VAL A 82 -18.17 1.29 -8.11
N PRO A 83 -19.06 0.78 -7.21
CA PRO A 83 -19.78 1.32 -6.06
C PRO A 83 -19.23 0.77 -4.71
N THR A 84 -19.69 1.39 -3.62
CA THR A 84 -19.73 0.92 -2.22
C THR A 84 -19.44 -0.58 -2.05
N LEU A 85 -18.28 -0.93 -1.48
CA LEU A 85 -18.00 -2.24 -0.88
C LEU A 85 -18.52 -3.45 -1.68
N LYS A 86 -17.76 -3.95 -2.66
CA LYS A 86 -17.82 -5.39 -2.93
C LYS A 86 -17.28 -6.11 -1.70
N VAL A 87 -18.20 -6.46 -0.81
CA VAL A 87 -17.99 -7.38 0.29
C VAL A 87 -17.28 -8.61 -0.30
N LEU A 88 -16.03 -8.84 0.11
CA LEU A 88 -15.31 -10.06 -0.20
C LEU A 88 -16.21 -11.23 0.19
N GLU A 89 -16.29 -12.29 -0.61
CA GLU A 89 -17.25 -13.41 -0.44
C GLU A 89 -17.37 -13.94 1.01
N GLY A 90 -16.32 -13.82 1.82
CA GLY A 90 -16.32 -14.20 3.24
C GLY A 90 -16.92 -13.18 4.24
N GLY A 91 -17.12 -11.93 3.84
CA GLY A 91 -17.66 -10.86 4.69
C GLY A 91 -19.19 -10.74 4.67
N ARG A 92 -19.89 -11.36 3.70
CA ARG A 92 -21.35 -11.32 3.62
C ARG A 92 -22.02 -12.11 4.74
N SER A 93 -21.31 -13.05 5.36
CA SER A 93 -21.83 -13.84 6.48
C SER A 93 -22.00 -13.03 7.77
N ILE A 94 -21.33 -11.88 7.91
CA ILE A 94 -21.36 -11.07 9.15
C ILE A 94 -22.50 -10.04 9.13
N LEU A 95 -22.96 -9.63 7.95
CA LEU A 95 -23.92 -8.52 7.78
C LEU A 95 -25.38 -8.96 7.64
N GLY A 96 -25.65 -10.26 7.46
CA GLY A 96 -27.02 -10.78 7.26
C GLY A 96 -27.93 -10.71 8.49
N ASP A 97 -27.38 -10.55 9.70
CA ASP A 97 -28.15 -10.61 10.94
C ASP A 97 -28.64 -9.24 11.45
N VAL A 98 -28.24 -8.13 10.83
CA VAL A 98 -28.54 -6.78 11.36
C VAL A 98 -29.85 -6.20 10.82
N GLU A 99 -30.36 -6.67 9.68
CA GLU A 99 -31.57 -6.09 9.05
C GLU A 99 -32.90 -6.71 9.50
N SER A 100 -32.92 -7.66 10.45
CA SER A 100 -34.17 -8.28 10.95
C SER A 100 -34.64 -7.79 12.32
N ARG A 101 -34.09 -6.70 12.86
CA ARG A 101 -34.55 -6.10 14.11
C ARG A 101 -34.50 -4.58 14.06
N ASN A 102 -35.52 -3.95 13.49
CA ASN A 102 -36.46 -3.02 14.15
C ASN A 102 -37.30 -2.29 13.09
#